data_AF-A0A1I6RIG5-F1
#
_entry.id   AF-A0A1I6RIG5-F1
#
_cell.length_a   1.000
_cell.length_b   1.000
_cell.length_c   1.000
_cell.angle_alpha   90.00
_cell.angle_beta   90.00
_cell.angle_gamma   90.00
#
_symmetry.space_group_name_H-M   'P 1'
#
loop_
_entity.id
_entity.type
_entity.pdbx_description
1 polymer ?
#
loop_
_entity_poly.entity_id
_entity_poly.type
_entity_poly.pdbx_seq_one_letter_code
_entity_poly.pdbx_strand_id
1 'polypeptide(L)'
;MPTRHLTTIALIAAIYAALTLALSPFSYGFIQFRISESLTVLPWITPLAIPGLFIGAIIANLFSPVGLYDVLFGSLASLIAAWLTAKMPTRWLAPLPPVLINAIIIGILLGTVSGLPVTIPAAMLYVGIGQLIVCYGFGLPFLRLIERFRDQIPGARSR
;
A
#
# COMPACT_ATOMS: atom_id res chain seq x y z
N MET A 1 -0.86 22.04 11.32
CA MET A 1 0.08 20.89 11.36
C MET A 1 1.50 21.44 11.46
N PRO A 2 2.38 20.88 12.29
CA PRO A 2 3.78 21.29 12.33
C PRO A 2 4.50 20.89 11.02
N THR A 3 5.46 21.69 10.58
CA THR A 3 6.22 21.50 9.32
C THR A 3 6.79 20.10 9.20
N ARG A 4 7.35 19.56 10.29
CA ARG A 4 7.89 18.20 10.40
C ARG A 4 6.87 17.10 10.03
N HIS A 5 5.58 17.29 10.32
CA HIS A 5 4.55 16.31 9.94
C HIS A 5 4.29 16.33 8.43
N LEU A 6 4.21 17.53 7.83
CA LEU A 6 4.04 17.68 6.38
C LEU A 6 5.22 17.06 5.62
N THR A 7 6.45 17.30 6.09
CA THR A 7 7.65 16.67 5.52
C THR A 7 7.60 15.15 5.59
N THR A 8 7.12 14.59 6.71
CA THR A 8 6.99 13.13 6.87
C THR A 8 5.96 12.55 5.90
N ILE A 9 4.81 13.20 5.76
CA ILE A 9 3.75 12.80 4.82
C ILE A 9 4.29 12.83 3.37
N ALA A 10 4.94 13.93 2.99
CA ALA A 10 5.51 14.11 1.65
C ALA A 10 6.60 13.08 1.35
N LEU A 11 7.46 12.78 2.33
CA LEU A 11 8.51 11.77 2.19
C LEU A 11 7.90 10.38 1.95
N ILE A 12 6.89 9.98 2.73
CA ILE A 12 6.22 8.68 2.56
C ILE A 12 5.56 8.61 1.17
N ALA A 13 4.88 9.67 0.74
CA ALA A 13 4.27 9.74 -0.58
C ALA A 13 5.31 9.61 -1.70
N ALA A 14 6.43 10.33 -1.59
CA ALA A 14 7.51 10.31 -2.57
C ALA A 14 8.16 8.92 -2.66
N ILE A 15 8.47 8.28 -1.53
CA ILE A 15 9.06 6.94 -1.51
C ILE A 15 8.08 5.92 -2.11
N TYR A 16 6.80 5.98 -1.73
CA TYR A 16 5.78 5.08 -2.28
C TYR A 16 5.68 5.22 -3.80
N ALA A 17 5.56 6.45 -4.31
CA ALA A 17 5.46 6.72 -5.73
C ALA A 17 6.74 6.29 -6.47
N ALA A 18 7.91 6.68 -5.97
CA ALA A 18 9.19 6.33 -6.58
C ALA A 18 9.40 4.81 -6.67
N LEU A 19 9.11 4.06 -5.60
CA LEU A 19 9.20 2.60 -5.61
C LEU A 19 8.23 1.98 -6.61
N THR A 20 6.99 2.48 -6.67
CA THR A 20 5.98 1.93 -7.59
C THR A 20 6.36 2.15 -9.05
N LEU A 21 6.83 3.36 -9.37
CA LEU A 21 7.20 3.76 -10.74
C LEU A 21 8.52 3.14 -11.19
N ALA A 22 9.54 3.09 -10.32
CA ALA A 22 10.81 2.46 -10.63
C ALA A 22 10.67 0.95 -10.91
N LEU A 23 9.69 0.31 -10.26
CA LEU A 23 9.39 -1.10 -10.42
C LEU A 23 8.11 -1.33 -11.24
N SER A 24 7.73 -0.37 -12.09
CA SER A 24 6.48 -0.39 -12.87
C SER A 24 6.17 -1.75 -13.54
N PRO A 25 7.12 -2.43 -14.22
CA PRO A 25 6.85 -3.74 -14.84
C PRO A 25 6.36 -4.82 -13.85
N PHE A 26 6.81 -4.76 -12.60
CA PHE A 26 6.40 -5.68 -11.54
C PHE A 26 5.17 -5.16 -10.78
N SER A 27 5.07 -3.85 -10.59
CA SER A 27 4.00 -3.17 -9.85
C SER A 27 2.64 -3.30 -10.54
N TYR A 28 2.58 -3.23 -11.87
CA TYR A 28 1.34 -3.29 -12.65
C TYR A 28 1.14 -4.62 -13.40
N GLY A 29 1.98 -5.62 -13.12
CA GLY A 29 1.84 -6.96 -13.70
C GLY A 29 0.66 -7.75 -13.13
N PHE A 30 0.46 -8.96 -13.63
CA PHE A 30 -0.65 -9.86 -13.24
C PHE A 30 -0.71 -10.17 -11.74
N ILE A 31 0.45 -10.40 -11.11
CA ILE A 31 0.58 -10.71 -9.68
C ILE A 31 0.59 -9.43 -8.83
N GLN A 32 0.72 -8.25 -9.47
CA GLN A 32 0.88 -6.94 -8.83
C GLN A 32 1.84 -6.95 -7.65
N PHE A 33 3.11 -7.19 -7.96
CA PHE A 33 4.19 -7.26 -6.97
C PHE A 33 4.66 -5.84 -6.59
N ARG A 34 3.75 -5.07 -5.99
CA ARG A 34 3.95 -3.66 -5.68
C ARG A 34 4.72 -3.52 -4.36
N ILE A 35 6.06 -3.48 -4.43
CA ILE A 35 6.94 -3.40 -3.24
C ILE A 35 6.62 -2.18 -2.36
N SER A 36 6.11 -1.08 -2.93
CA SER A 36 5.68 0.09 -2.18
C SER A 36 4.54 -0.20 -1.18
N GLU A 37 3.75 -1.25 -1.37
CA GLU A 37 2.73 -1.69 -0.41
C GLU A 37 3.34 -2.20 0.90
N SER A 38 4.63 -2.54 0.95
CA SER A 38 5.33 -2.81 2.21
C SER A 38 5.30 -1.62 3.19
N LEU A 39 5.14 -0.39 2.68
CA LEU A 39 5.01 0.83 3.49
C LEU A 39 3.64 0.97 4.16
N THR A 40 2.64 0.18 3.73
CA THR A 40 1.28 0.22 4.31
C THR A 40 1.19 -0.30 5.74
N VAL A 41 2.29 -0.85 6.28
CA VAL A 41 2.43 -1.16 7.70
C VAL A 41 2.72 0.09 8.56
N LEU A 42 3.25 1.17 7.97
CA LEU A 42 3.59 2.41 8.70
C LEU A 42 2.42 3.07 9.44
N PRO A 43 1.17 3.08 8.93
CA PRO A 43 -0.02 3.54 9.65
C PRO A 43 -0.21 2.91 11.03
N TRP A 44 0.28 1.68 11.24
CA TRP A 44 0.26 1.04 12.55
C TRP A 44 1.12 1.79 13.58
N ILE A 45 2.26 2.36 13.15
CA ILE A 45 3.16 3.17 13.98
C ILE A 45 2.69 4.63 14.02
N THR A 46 2.57 5.28 12.87
CA THR A 46 2.23 6.71 12.76
C THR A 46 1.02 6.92 11.84
N PRO A 47 -0.05 7.59 12.29
CA PRO A 47 -1.21 7.89 11.44
C PRO A 47 -0.87 8.87 10.32
N LEU A 48 0.27 9.57 10.38
CA LEU A 48 0.75 10.43 9.30
C LEU A 48 1.03 9.65 8.01
N ALA A 49 1.30 8.34 8.10
CA ALA A 49 1.49 7.51 6.92
C ALA A 49 0.23 7.36 6.08
N ILE A 50 -0.97 7.50 6.65
CA ILE A 50 -2.24 7.34 5.92
C ILE A 50 -2.36 8.34 4.75
N PRO A 51 -2.28 9.67 4.97
CA PRO A 51 -2.31 10.62 3.86
C PRO A 51 -1.09 10.50 2.94
N GLY A 52 0.07 10.11 3.46
CA GLY A 52 1.28 9.92 2.65
C GLY A 52 1.12 8.79 1.64
N LEU A 53 0.63 7.62 2.08
CA LEU A 53 0.35 6.48 1.22
C LEU A 53 -0.76 6.79 0.22
N PHE A 54 -1.81 7.50 0.63
CA PHE A 54 -2.89 7.90 -0.28
C PHE A 54 -2.39 8.80 -1.41
N ILE A 55 -1.63 9.86 -1.08
CA ILE A 55 -1.06 10.78 -2.07
C ILE A 55 -0.06 10.03 -2.96
N GLY A 56 0.80 9.18 -2.37
CA GLY A 56 1.74 8.35 -3.12
C GLY A 56 1.03 7.41 -4.10
N ALA A 57 -0.08 6.80 -3.68
CA ALA A 57 -0.89 5.92 -4.52
C ALA A 57 -1.56 6.67 -5.66
N ILE A 58 -2.10 7.88 -5.43
CA ILE A 58 -2.61 8.74 -6.51
C ILE A 58 -1.51 9.01 -7.53
N ILE A 59 -0.34 9.48 -7.07
CA ILE A 59 0.77 9.82 -7.96
C ILE A 59 1.23 8.60 -8.76
N ALA A 60 1.41 7.45 -8.11
CA ALA A 60 1.80 6.23 -8.79
C ALA A 60 0.76 5.80 -9.82
N ASN A 61 -0.51 5.78 -9.44
CA ASN A 61 -1.58 5.27 -10.30
C ASN A 61 -1.88 6.19 -11.49
N LEU A 62 -1.47 7.47 -11.48
CA LEU A 62 -1.55 8.34 -12.67
C LEU A 62 -0.76 7.78 -13.85
N PHE A 63 0.26 6.97 -13.59
CA PHE A 63 1.07 6.30 -14.61
C PHE A 63 0.69 4.82 -14.80
N SER A 64 -0.43 4.38 -14.22
CA SER A 64 -0.91 3.01 -14.36
C SER A 64 -1.45 2.73 -15.76
N PRO A 65 -1.18 1.54 -16.34
CA PRO A 65 -1.77 1.12 -17.61
C PRO A 65 -3.31 1.07 -17.60
N VAL A 66 -3.92 0.88 -16.43
CA VAL A 66 -5.39 0.82 -16.28
C VAL A 66 -6.04 2.22 -16.25
N GLY A 67 -5.22 3.27 -16.16
CA GLY A 67 -5.67 4.65 -16.26
C GLY A 67 -6.49 5.14 -15.06
N LEU A 68 -7.51 5.96 -15.33
CA LEU A 68 -8.28 6.70 -14.32
C LEU A 68 -8.95 5.78 -13.27
N TYR A 69 -9.34 4.58 -13.66
CA TYR A 69 -9.96 3.62 -12.73
C TYR A 69 -8.99 3.20 -11.63
N ASP A 70 -7.71 2.99 -11.94
CA ASP A 70 -6.71 2.63 -10.93
C ASP A 70 -6.38 3.83 -10.03
N VAL A 71 -6.39 5.05 -10.57
CA VAL A 71 -6.24 6.27 -9.76
C VAL A 71 -7.35 6.35 -8.71
N LEU A 72 -8.60 6.16 -9.11
CA LEU A 72 -9.74 6.27 -8.19
C LEU A 72 -9.83 5.08 -7.24
N PHE A 73 -9.98 3.87 -7.77
CA PHE A 73 -10.21 2.68 -6.96
C PHE A 73 -8.95 2.22 -6.23
N GLY A 74 -7.78 2.35 -6.85
CA GLY A 74 -6.53 1.96 -6.23
C GLY A 74 -6.11 2.89 -5.10
N SER A 75 -6.24 4.22 -5.27
CA SER A 75 -5.93 5.13 -4.16
C SER A 75 -6.93 4.99 -3.00
N LEU A 76 -8.22 4.80 -3.28
CA LEU A 76 -9.23 4.52 -2.25
C LEU A 76 -8.96 3.19 -1.54
N ALA A 77 -8.56 2.15 -2.27
CA ALA A 77 -8.14 0.88 -1.70
C ALA A 77 -6.99 1.06 -0.71
N SER A 78 -5.91 1.74 -1.12
CA SER A 78 -4.77 2.03 -0.26
C SER A 78 -5.14 2.89 0.96
N LEU A 79 -6.08 3.84 0.80
CA LEU A 79 -6.57 4.66 1.91
C LEU A 79 -7.33 3.83 2.95
N ILE A 80 -8.26 2.98 2.50
CA ILE A 80 -9.04 2.08 3.37
C ILE A 80 -8.10 1.11 4.07
N ALA A 81 -7.18 0.50 3.33
CA ALA A 81 -6.16 -0.40 3.86
C ALA A 81 -5.29 0.28 4.93
N ALA A 82 -4.78 1.48 4.66
CA ALA A 82 -3.95 2.22 5.60
C ALA A 82 -4.72 2.58 6.88
N TRP A 83 -5.98 3.00 6.74
CA TRP A 83 -6.84 3.31 7.89
C TRP A 83 -7.15 2.07 8.75
N LEU A 84 -7.45 0.94 8.12
CA LEU A 84 -7.66 -0.33 8.83
C LEU A 84 -6.38 -0.81 9.52
N THR A 85 -5.23 -0.69 8.85
CA THR A 85 -3.91 -1.05 9.40
C THR A 85 -3.59 -0.24 10.65
N ALA A 86 -3.89 1.06 10.63
CA ALA A 86 -3.80 1.94 11.78
C ALA A 86 -4.64 1.49 13.00
N LYS A 87 -5.67 0.66 12.79
CA LYS A 87 -6.56 0.14 13.83
C LYS A 87 -6.25 -1.29 14.27
N MET A 88 -5.32 -1.97 13.60
CA MET A 88 -5.00 -3.37 13.92
C MET A 88 -4.43 -3.51 15.34
N PRO A 89 -4.90 -4.53 16.11
CA PRO A 89 -4.51 -4.70 17.51
C PRO A 89 -3.08 -5.24 17.68
N THR A 90 -2.58 -5.98 16.68
CA THR A 90 -1.25 -6.58 16.72
C THR A 90 -0.46 -6.26 15.45
N ARG A 91 0.87 -6.18 15.57
CA ARG A 91 1.78 -5.94 14.44
C ARG A 91 1.70 -7.02 13.35
N TRP A 92 1.33 -8.24 13.71
CA TRP A 92 1.17 -9.36 12.78
C TRP A 92 -0.04 -9.20 11.87
N LEU A 93 -1.08 -8.50 12.34
CA LEU A 93 -2.27 -8.19 11.57
C LEU A 93 -2.13 -6.89 10.78
N ALA A 94 -1.11 -6.08 11.03
CA ALA A 94 -0.89 -4.83 10.31
C ALA A 94 -0.83 -4.99 8.77
N PRO A 95 -0.20 -6.03 8.20
CA PRO A 95 -0.19 -6.23 6.75
C PRO A 95 -1.45 -6.93 6.22
N LEU A 96 -2.39 -7.37 7.07
CA LEU A 96 -3.58 -8.09 6.61
C LEU A 96 -4.57 -7.19 5.84
N PRO A 97 -4.93 -5.99 6.32
CA PRO A 97 -5.82 -5.09 5.57
C PRO A 97 -5.36 -4.76 4.14
N PRO A 98 -4.10 -4.34 3.88
CA PRO A 98 -3.67 -4.02 2.51
C PRO A 98 -3.75 -5.24 1.60
N VAL A 99 -3.41 -6.43 2.10
CA VAL A 99 -3.54 -7.68 1.33
C VAL A 99 -4.99 -7.93 0.91
N LEU A 100 -5.92 -7.92 1.85
CA LEU A 100 -7.33 -8.24 1.57
C LEU A 100 -7.98 -7.20 0.67
N ILE A 101 -7.75 -5.91 0.96
CA ILE A 101 -8.35 -4.81 0.23
C ILE A 101 -7.82 -4.76 -1.21
N ASN A 102 -6.50 -4.90 -1.41
CA ASN A 102 -5.93 -4.92 -2.76
C ASN A 102 -6.35 -6.18 -3.54
N ALA A 103 -6.35 -7.36 -2.90
CA ALA A 103 -6.81 -8.59 -3.53
C ALA A 103 -8.23 -8.47 -4.06
N ILE A 104 -9.14 -7.84 -3.29
CA ILE A 104 -10.52 -7.65 -3.70
C ILE A 104 -10.64 -6.53 -4.73
N ILE A 105 -10.29 -5.31 -4.38
CA ILE A 105 -10.59 -4.14 -5.22
C ILE A 105 -9.78 -4.19 -6.51
N ILE A 106 -8.47 -4.44 -6.40
CA ILE A 106 -7.61 -4.44 -7.57
C ILE A 106 -7.75 -5.75 -8.37
N GLY A 107 -7.98 -6.88 -7.70
CA GLY A 107 -8.30 -8.14 -8.39
C GLY A 107 -9.56 -8.03 -9.25
N ILE A 108 -10.62 -7.40 -8.75
CA ILE A 108 -11.83 -7.13 -9.53
C ILE A 108 -11.54 -6.17 -10.68
N LEU A 109 -10.80 -5.09 -10.43
CA LEU A 109 -10.44 -4.09 -11.43
C LEU A 109 -9.63 -4.71 -12.58
N LEU A 110 -8.65 -5.57 -12.27
CA LEU A 110 -7.91 -6.32 -13.29
C LEU A 110 -8.84 -7.29 -14.03
N GLY A 111 -9.63 -8.11 -13.33
CA GLY A 111 -10.51 -9.09 -13.97
C GLY A 111 -11.62 -8.49 -14.85
N THR A 112 -11.90 -7.20 -14.72
CA THR A 112 -12.96 -6.50 -15.48
C THR A 112 -12.44 -5.53 -16.53
N VAL A 113 -11.39 -4.75 -16.22
CA VAL A 113 -10.94 -3.62 -17.05
C VAL A 113 -9.68 -3.93 -17.85
N SER A 114 -8.84 -4.86 -17.40
CA SER A 114 -7.53 -5.08 -18.02
C SER A 114 -7.56 -5.85 -19.35
N GLY A 115 -8.71 -6.40 -19.75
CA GLY A 115 -8.86 -7.21 -20.96
C GLY A 115 -8.12 -8.56 -20.90
N LEU A 116 -7.56 -8.92 -19.75
CA LEU A 116 -6.82 -10.17 -19.56
C LEU A 116 -7.78 -11.38 -19.48
N PRO A 117 -7.45 -12.54 -20.08
CA PRO A 117 -8.29 -13.74 -20.07
C PRO A 117 -8.20 -14.49 -18.73
N VAL A 118 -8.43 -13.78 -17.63
CA VAL A 118 -8.40 -14.31 -16.27
C VAL A 118 -9.73 -14.02 -15.60
N THR A 119 -10.31 -15.04 -14.96
CA THR A 119 -11.54 -14.85 -14.19
C THR A 119 -11.27 -13.95 -12.99
N ILE A 120 -12.29 -13.21 -12.55
CA ILE A 120 -12.18 -12.32 -11.39
C ILE A 120 -11.62 -13.05 -10.15
N PRO A 121 -12.07 -14.27 -9.78
CA PRO A 121 -11.50 -14.98 -8.64
C PRO A 121 -10.02 -15.32 -8.81
N ALA A 122 -9.58 -15.65 -10.03
CA ALA A 122 -8.18 -15.91 -10.32
C ALA A 122 -7.34 -14.63 -10.20
N ALA A 123 -7.82 -13.50 -10.74
CA ALA A 123 -7.15 -12.21 -10.61
C ALA A 123 -7.02 -11.79 -9.13
N MET A 124 -8.07 -11.96 -8.32
CA MET A 124 -8.02 -11.71 -6.88
C MET A 124 -6.99 -12.59 -6.18
N LEU A 125 -6.90 -13.86 -6.55
CA LEU A 125 -5.92 -14.79 -5.99
C LEU A 125 -4.49 -14.39 -6.35
N TYR A 126 -4.22 -14.04 -7.61
CA TYR A 126 -2.89 -13.60 -8.05
C TYR A 126 -2.43 -12.34 -7.33
N VAL A 127 -3.29 -11.31 -7.29
CA VAL A 127 -3.01 -10.08 -6.54
C VAL A 127 -2.84 -10.39 -5.06
N GLY A 128 -3.73 -11.21 -4.48
CA GLY A 128 -3.65 -11.60 -3.07
C GLY A 128 -2.35 -12.30 -2.71
N ILE A 129 -1.84 -13.19 -3.56
CA ILE A 129 -0.55 -13.87 -3.36
C ILE A 129 0.60 -12.86 -3.45
N GLY A 130 0.61 -11.99 -4.47
CA GLY A 130 1.64 -10.96 -4.61
C GLY A 130 1.69 -10.03 -3.41
N GLN A 131 0.53 -9.55 -2.98
CA GLN A 131 0.38 -8.68 -1.82
C GLN A 131 0.75 -9.41 -0.52
N LEU A 132 0.39 -10.69 -0.34
CA LEU A 132 0.82 -11.48 0.81
C LEU A 132 2.35 -11.51 0.90
N ILE A 133 3.02 -11.84 -0.21
CA ILE A 133 4.48 -11.91 -0.25
C ILE A 133 5.09 -10.54 0.04
N VAL A 134 4.55 -9.46 -0.55
CA VAL A 134 5.12 -8.13 -0.34
C VAL A 134 4.87 -7.62 1.08
N CYS A 135 3.63 -7.62 1.53
CA CYS A 135 3.23 -7.02 2.80
C CYS A 135 3.73 -7.84 4.01
N TYR A 136 3.70 -9.18 3.94
CA TYR A 136 4.27 -10.00 5.01
C TYR A 136 5.78 -10.21 4.86
N GLY A 137 6.27 -10.43 3.64
CA GLY A 137 7.68 -10.71 3.39
C GLY A 137 8.58 -9.49 3.55
N PHE A 138 8.18 -8.32 3.03
CA PHE A 138 8.94 -7.07 3.19
C PHE A 138 8.37 -6.16 4.28
N GLY A 139 7.04 -6.05 4.37
CA GLY A 139 6.39 -5.14 5.32
C GLY A 139 6.62 -5.51 6.78
N LEU A 140 6.58 -6.80 7.18
CA LEU A 140 6.84 -7.17 8.58
C LEU A 140 8.30 -6.95 9.03
N PRO A 141 9.33 -7.36 8.27
CA PRO A 141 10.72 -7.03 8.61
C PRO A 141 10.95 -5.52 8.67
N PHE A 142 10.39 -4.78 7.72
CA PHE A 142 10.45 -3.32 7.71
C PHE A 142 9.78 -2.71 8.96
N LEU A 143 8.60 -3.21 9.33
CA LEU A 143 7.89 -2.77 10.53
C LEU A 143 8.73 -2.99 11.80
N ARG A 144 9.31 -4.18 11.96
CA ARG A 144 10.19 -4.51 13.12
C ARG A 144 11.43 -3.63 13.18
N LEU A 145 11.98 -3.24 12.02
CA LEU A 145 13.13 -2.34 11.97
C LEU A 145 12.72 -0.93 12.40
N ILE A 146 11.63 -0.40 11.85
CA ILE A 146 11.12 0.95 12.13
C ILE A 146 10.66 1.08 13.58
N GLU A 147 10.11 0.01 14.18
CA GLU A 147 9.75 -0.05 15.61
C GLU A 147 10.93 0.35 16.52
N ARG A 148 12.19 0.05 16.14
CA ARG A 148 13.38 0.45 16.92
C ARG A 148 13.63 1.95 16.93
N PHE A 149 13.12 2.67 15.94
CA PHE A 149 13.26 4.12 15.79
C PHE A 149 11.98 4.87 16.13
N ARG A 150 11.02 4.22 16.78
CA ARG A 150 9.66 4.75 17.02
C ARG A 150 9.66 6.13 17.67
N ASP A 151 10.51 6.35 18.66
CA ASP A 151 10.57 7.62 19.41
C ASP A 151 11.02 8.81 18.54
N GLN A 152 11.66 8.52 17.40
CA GLN A 152 12.11 9.55 16.45
C GLN A 152 11.04 9.87 15.39
N ILE A 153 10.00 9.04 15.28
CA ILE A 153 8.96 9.15 14.25
C ILE A 153 7.87 10.12 14.70
N PRO A 154 7.62 11.19 13.92
CA PRO A 154 6.56 12.13 14.25
C PRO A 154 5.18 11.47 14.29
N GLY A 155 4.41 11.79 15.33
CA GLY A 155 3.05 11.25 15.51
C GLY A 155 2.98 9.76 15.82
N ALA A 156 4.09 9.11 16.18
CA ALA A 156 4.09 7.70 16.57
C ALA A 156 3.17 7.45 17.77
N ARG A 157 2.39 6.37 17.71
CA ARG A 157 1.51 5.94 18.80
C ARG A 157 2.26 5.03 19.78
N SER A 158 2.05 5.23 21.07
CA SER A 158 2.48 4.31 22.13
C SER A 158 1.55 3.10 22.17
N ARG A 159 1.86 2.07 21.39
CA ARG A 159 1.16 0.77 21.40
C ARG A 159 2.12 -0.35 21.69
#